data_AF-A0A8H4B6B8-F1
#
_entry.id   AF-A0A8H4B6B8-F1
#
_cell.length_a   1.000
_cell.length_b   1.000
_cell.length_c   1.000
_cell.angle_alpha   90.00
_cell.angle_beta   90.00
_cell.angle_gamma   90.00
#
_symmetry.space_group_name_H-M   'P 1'
#
loop_
_entity.id
_entity.type
_entity.pdbx_description
1 polymer ?
#
loop_
_entity_poly.entity_id
_entity_poly.type
_entity_poly.pdbx_seq_one_letter_code
_entity_poly.pdbx_strand_id
1 'polypeptide(L)'
;MSLDQLLLKIKSDLKTIGKTQASLNRYALRAVAQVDLRCLGVTGREPQEMDNGEHPTVNVNNISQNEQVNIAGVNNITMNQPYSLTAFHLVCNSPPVNVSNHERTHFVENIIPSLLALGKTLDFIEFKWCESEFVSSKILQQKECDYDLRAAPSKYIDALGTLTTHNNMELIIVEASSGQLKENTAHSIEDTLKILECGISSLRKEAAHYNDASLSTFKKLKVYGVHVIKSQVTLSEISLYDETHWTCIELRNAKLPAAWNDRFRMFRVELTYFYCSLGSLSPKSKHPEAANQREHWCNLF
;
A
#
# COMPACT_ATOMS: atom_id res chain seq x y z
N MET A 1 -11.11 -10.22 -7.29
CA MET A 1 -11.62 -9.09 -8.07
C MET A 1 -10.48 -8.07 -8.17
N SER A 2 -10.19 -7.47 -9.32
CA SER A 2 -9.19 -6.39 -9.42
C SER A 2 -9.76 -5.07 -8.91
N LEU A 3 -8.90 -4.08 -8.63
CA LEU A 3 -9.36 -2.74 -8.22
C LEU A 3 -10.31 -2.13 -9.26
N ASP A 4 -9.99 -2.27 -10.55
CA ASP A 4 -10.82 -1.75 -11.65
C ASP A 4 -12.23 -2.36 -11.67
N GLN A 5 -12.32 -3.69 -11.44
CA GLN A 5 -13.61 -4.39 -11.36
C GLN A 5 -14.44 -3.87 -10.18
N LEU A 6 -13.78 -3.61 -9.05
CA LEU A 6 -14.43 -3.12 -7.84
C LEU A 6 -14.87 -1.66 -8.02
N LEU A 7 -14.05 -0.81 -8.64
CA LEU A 7 -14.41 0.58 -8.97
C LEU A 7 -15.55 0.66 -9.99
N LEU A 8 -15.56 -0.21 -11.00
CA LEU A 8 -16.68 -0.32 -11.94
C LEU A 8 -17.97 -0.75 -11.24
N LYS A 9 -17.86 -1.69 -10.30
CA LYS A 9 -18.99 -2.14 -9.47
C LYS A 9 -19.52 -1.00 -8.59
N ILE A 10 -18.64 -0.27 -7.90
CA ILE A 10 -18.99 0.94 -7.13
C ILE A 10 -19.71 1.94 -8.02
N LYS A 11 -19.17 2.26 -9.20
CA LYS A 11 -19.77 3.21 -10.14
C LYS A 11 -21.16 2.76 -10.60
N SER A 12 -21.35 1.47 -10.87
CA SER A 12 -22.63 0.88 -11.23
C SER A 12 -23.64 0.93 -10.08
N ASP A 13 -23.22 0.61 -8.87
CA ASP A 13 -24.07 0.60 -7.68
C ASP A 13 -24.47 2.03 -7.30
N LEU A 14 -23.55 3.00 -7.39
CA LEU A 14 -23.84 4.43 -7.23
C LEU A 14 -24.84 4.95 -8.29
N LYS A 15 -24.73 4.48 -9.54
CA LYS A 15 -25.70 4.81 -10.59
C LYS A 15 -27.09 4.23 -10.28
N THR A 16 -27.15 3.07 -9.64
CA THR A 16 -28.39 2.41 -9.20
C THR A 16 -29.00 3.08 -7.96
N ILE A 17 -28.17 3.60 -7.05
CA ILE A 17 -28.55 4.27 -5.78
C ILE A 17 -29.01 5.73 -5.99
N GLY A 18 -29.16 6.19 -7.24
CA GLY A 18 -29.64 7.52 -7.63
C GLY A 18 -31.05 7.94 -7.17
N LYS A 19 -31.57 7.40 -6.05
CA LYS A 19 -32.84 7.75 -5.41
C LYS A 19 -32.77 7.88 -3.87
N THR A 20 -31.62 7.72 -3.20
CA THR A 20 -31.54 7.87 -1.73
C THR A 20 -30.27 8.61 -1.31
N GLN A 21 -30.32 9.94 -1.43
CA GLN A 21 -29.17 10.85 -1.60
C GLN A 21 -28.63 11.51 -0.31
N ALA A 22 -29.01 11.09 0.89
CA ALA A 22 -28.63 11.83 2.10
C ALA A 22 -27.27 11.45 2.71
N SER A 23 -26.91 10.16 2.72
CA SER A 23 -25.71 9.69 3.42
C SER A 23 -24.46 9.60 2.53
N LEU A 24 -24.65 9.38 1.22
CA LEU A 24 -23.57 9.21 0.24
C LEU A 24 -22.94 10.54 -0.24
N ASN A 25 -23.69 11.63 -0.17
CA ASN A 25 -23.24 12.95 -0.65
C ASN A 25 -22.13 13.58 0.20
N ARG A 26 -21.95 13.15 1.46
CA ARG A 26 -20.93 13.73 2.33
C ARG A 26 -19.52 13.16 2.12
N TYR A 27 -19.39 11.96 1.56
CA TYR A 27 -18.10 11.24 1.56
C TYR A 27 -17.66 10.67 0.21
N ALA A 28 -18.58 10.23 -0.66
CA ALA A 28 -18.20 9.51 -1.89
C ALA A 28 -17.94 10.42 -3.11
N LEU A 29 -18.61 11.58 -3.20
CA LEU A 29 -18.65 12.33 -4.47
C LEU A 29 -17.37 13.10 -4.82
N ARG A 30 -16.43 13.32 -3.88
CA ARG A 30 -15.14 13.98 -4.19
C ARG A 30 -13.99 13.01 -4.42
N ALA A 31 -14.04 11.80 -3.86
CA ALA A 31 -12.99 10.78 -4.04
C ALA A 31 -13.23 9.88 -5.26
N VAL A 32 -14.48 9.59 -5.62
CA VAL A 32 -14.83 8.63 -6.69
C VAL A 32 -14.98 9.28 -8.07
N ALA A 33 -15.00 10.61 -8.15
CA ALA A 33 -15.36 11.31 -9.38
C ALA A 33 -14.42 11.07 -10.58
N GLN A 34 -13.17 10.62 -10.41
CA GLN A 34 -12.26 10.41 -11.54
C GLN A 34 -11.06 9.52 -11.18
N VAL A 35 -11.27 8.20 -11.11
CA VAL A 35 -10.19 7.26 -11.42
C VAL A 35 -10.13 7.15 -12.95
N ASP A 36 -9.09 7.73 -13.56
CA ASP A 36 -8.87 7.65 -15.02
C ASP A 36 -8.18 6.32 -15.38
N LEU A 37 -8.91 5.42 -16.04
CA LEU A 37 -8.48 4.07 -16.45
C LEU A 37 -7.65 4.05 -17.75
N ARG A 38 -7.14 5.18 -18.24
CA ARG A 38 -6.59 5.32 -19.61
C ARG A 38 -5.08 5.18 -19.77
N CYS A 39 -4.40 4.40 -18.91
CA CYS A 39 -2.97 4.13 -19.09
C CYS A 39 -2.68 2.66 -19.44
N LEU A 40 -3.18 2.18 -20.59
CA LEU A 40 -2.68 0.96 -21.23
C LEU A 40 -2.55 1.19 -22.74
N GLY A 41 -1.31 1.41 -23.19
CA GLY A 41 -0.99 1.52 -24.61
C GLY A 41 0.49 1.79 -24.80
N VAL A 42 1.32 0.75 -24.75
CA VAL A 42 2.65 0.78 -25.37
C VAL A 42 2.74 -0.40 -26.33
N THR A 43 2.77 -0.05 -27.60
CA THR A 43 2.98 -0.90 -28.76
C THR A 43 4.42 -1.41 -28.79
N GLY A 44 4.58 -2.66 -29.22
CA GLY A 44 5.87 -3.32 -29.36
C GLY A 44 6.76 -2.64 -30.41
N ARG A 45 8.07 -2.69 -30.16
CA ARG A 45 9.10 -2.60 -31.20
C ARG A 45 9.86 -3.92 -31.25
N GLU A 46 10.09 -4.38 -32.47
CA GLU A 46 10.89 -5.54 -32.84
C GLU A 46 12.39 -5.33 -32.50
N PRO A 47 13.16 -6.44 -32.37
CA PRO A 47 14.55 -6.40 -31.94
C PRO A 47 15.50 -6.10 -33.10
N GLN A 48 16.49 -5.22 -32.86
CA GLN A 48 17.67 -5.09 -33.71
C GLN A 48 18.76 -6.05 -33.25
N GLU A 49 19.42 -6.68 -34.23
CA GLU A 49 20.58 -7.56 -34.08
C GLU A 49 21.75 -6.86 -33.36
N MET A 50 22.40 -7.57 -32.45
CA MET A 50 23.65 -7.13 -31.81
C MET A 50 24.85 -7.70 -32.55
N ASP A 51 25.78 -6.82 -32.87
CA ASP A 51 27.10 -7.11 -33.41
C ASP A 51 28.01 -7.71 -32.33
N ASN A 52 28.86 -8.66 -32.74
CA ASN A 52 29.72 -9.43 -31.87
C ASN A 52 31.07 -8.72 -31.67
N GLY A 53 31.41 -8.41 -30.42
CA GLY A 53 32.80 -8.27 -30.02
C GLY A 53 33.05 -7.13 -29.05
N GLU A 54 33.00 -7.44 -27.76
CA GLU A 54 34.01 -7.04 -26.76
C GLU A 54 33.58 -7.59 -25.39
N HIS A 55 34.49 -8.25 -24.69
CA HIS A 55 34.27 -8.72 -23.32
C HIS A 55 34.39 -7.53 -22.36
N PRO A 56 33.34 -7.13 -21.62
CA PRO A 56 33.50 -6.17 -20.55
C PRO A 56 34.02 -6.91 -19.31
N THR A 57 35.22 -6.54 -18.87
CA THR A 57 35.65 -6.79 -17.50
C THR A 57 34.80 -5.90 -16.59
N VAL A 58 33.92 -6.52 -15.80
CA VAL A 58 33.07 -5.81 -14.84
C VAL A 58 33.93 -5.26 -13.73
N ASN A 59 34.16 -3.95 -13.77
CA ASN A 59 34.73 -3.20 -12.65
C ASN A 59 33.64 -3.06 -11.56
N VAL A 60 33.78 -3.84 -10.49
CA VAL A 60 32.80 -3.94 -9.38
C VAL A 60 32.62 -2.64 -8.59
N ASN A 61 33.41 -1.59 -8.87
CA ASN A 61 33.40 -0.34 -8.12
C ASN A 61 32.44 0.74 -8.65
N ASN A 62 31.67 0.48 -9.72
CA ASN A 62 30.72 1.46 -10.29
C ASN A 62 29.30 0.87 -10.47
N ILE A 63 28.76 0.27 -9.41
CA ILE A 63 27.34 -0.11 -9.39
C ILE A 63 26.51 1.17 -9.25
N SER A 64 25.66 1.44 -10.26
CA SER A 64 24.81 2.63 -10.25
C SER A 64 23.85 2.63 -9.03
N GLN A 65 23.45 3.79 -8.51
CA GLN A 65 22.55 3.87 -7.35
C GLN A 65 21.24 3.08 -7.52
N ASN A 66 20.69 3.02 -8.74
CA ASN A 66 19.51 2.19 -9.03
C ASN A 66 19.78 0.68 -8.86
N GLU A 67 20.99 0.25 -9.17
CA GLU A 67 21.43 -1.13 -9.08
C GLU A 67 21.77 -1.50 -7.63
N GLN A 68 22.28 -0.55 -6.83
CA GLN A 68 22.41 -0.71 -5.37
C GLN A 68 21.06 -0.82 -4.65
N VAL A 69 20.06 0.00 -5.02
CA VAL A 69 18.68 -0.10 -4.48
C VAL A 69 18.04 -1.44 -4.85
N ASN A 70 18.30 -1.94 -6.05
CA ASN A 70 17.85 -3.28 -6.45
C ASN A 70 18.54 -4.39 -5.64
N ILE A 71 19.86 -4.29 -5.39
CA ILE A 71 20.60 -5.29 -4.60
C ILE A 71 20.13 -5.27 -3.14
N ALA A 72 19.98 -4.10 -2.52
CA ALA A 72 19.47 -3.98 -1.15
C ALA A 72 18.03 -4.50 -1.03
N GLY A 73 17.17 -4.17 -1.99
CA GLY A 73 15.81 -4.71 -2.07
C GLY A 73 15.79 -6.24 -2.18
N VAL A 74 16.61 -6.82 -3.06
CA VAL A 74 16.73 -8.28 -3.24
C VAL A 74 17.25 -8.96 -1.98
N ASN A 75 18.28 -8.41 -1.34
CA ASN A 75 18.84 -8.96 -0.10
C ASN A 75 17.82 -8.95 1.05
N ASN A 76 17.04 -7.86 1.18
CA ASN A 76 15.98 -7.75 2.18
C ASN A 76 14.83 -8.74 1.92
N ILE A 77 14.49 -8.98 0.65
CA ILE A 77 13.51 -10.01 0.27
C ILE A 77 14.02 -11.39 0.69
N THR A 78 15.30 -11.71 0.45
CA THR A 78 15.90 -12.99 0.86
C THR A 78 15.90 -13.17 2.38
N MET A 79 16.04 -12.09 3.17
CA MET A 79 16.00 -12.16 4.64
C MET A 79 14.60 -12.33 5.24
N ASN A 80 13.54 -11.90 4.56
CA ASN A 80 12.16 -12.02 5.05
C ASN A 80 11.56 -13.41 4.89
N GLN A 81 12.03 -14.14 3.87
CA GLN A 81 11.47 -15.43 3.46
C GLN A 81 11.39 -16.49 4.57
N PRO A 82 12.40 -16.69 5.42
CA PRO A 82 12.35 -17.75 6.43
C PRO A 82 11.18 -17.57 7.40
N TYR A 83 10.85 -16.34 7.79
CA TYR A 83 9.82 -16.05 8.78
C TYR A 83 8.41 -16.24 8.20
N SER A 84 8.13 -15.63 7.05
CA SER A 84 6.84 -15.77 6.37
C SER A 84 6.58 -17.22 5.94
N LEU A 85 7.60 -17.91 5.43
CA LEU A 85 7.48 -19.32 5.04
C LEU A 85 7.29 -20.24 6.23
N THR A 86 7.93 -19.96 7.38
CA THR A 86 7.72 -20.75 8.60
C THR A 86 6.29 -20.59 9.12
N ALA A 87 5.77 -19.36 9.19
CA ALA A 87 4.39 -19.13 9.59
C ALA A 87 3.42 -19.84 8.63
N PHE A 88 3.65 -19.72 7.32
CA PHE A 88 2.83 -20.39 6.32
C PHE A 88 2.92 -21.93 6.39
N HIS A 89 4.10 -22.48 6.72
CA HIS A 89 4.28 -23.90 6.93
C HIS A 89 3.40 -24.42 8.07
N LEU A 90 3.34 -23.68 9.18
CA LEU A 90 2.50 -24.02 10.32
C LEU A 90 1.02 -24.01 9.92
N VAL A 91 0.56 -22.97 9.21
CA VAL A 91 -0.82 -22.89 8.69
C VAL A 91 -1.16 -24.08 7.80
N CYS A 92 -0.23 -24.50 6.93
CA CYS A 92 -0.45 -25.65 6.04
C CYS A 92 -0.51 -27.00 6.77
N ASN A 93 0.17 -27.14 7.89
CA ASN A 93 0.22 -28.38 8.66
C ASN A 93 -0.86 -28.48 9.73
N SER A 94 -1.56 -27.38 10.02
CA SER A 94 -2.71 -27.37 10.91
C SER A 94 -3.78 -28.31 10.35
N PRO A 95 -4.29 -29.27 11.15
CA PRO A 95 -5.35 -30.15 10.69
C PRO A 95 -6.57 -29.31 10.29
N PRO A 96 -7.29 -29.65 9.20
CA PRO A 96 -8.45 -28.89 8.72
C PRO A 96 -9.65 -29.11 9.65
N VAL A 97 -9.55 -28.62 10.88
CA VAL A 97 -10.61 -28.68 11.88
C VAL A 97 -11.39 -27.39 11.75
N ASN A 98 -12.60 -27.48 11.17
CA ASN A 98 -13.52 -26.36 10.96
C ASN A 98 -12.86 -25.14 10.29
N VAL A 99 -12.62 -25.25 8.97
CA VAL A 99 -12.22 -24.09 8.14
C VAL A 99 -13.34 -23.05 8.21
N SER A 100 -13.23 -22.15 9.19
CA SER A 100 -14.17 -21.05 9.37
C SER A 100 -13.90 -20.00 8.29
N ASN A 101 -14.95 -19.40 7.72
CA ASN A 101 -14.78 -18.26 6.83
C ASN A 101 -14.50 -16.96 7.62
N HIS A 102 -13.84 -17.06 8.78
CA HIS A 102 -13.58 -15.94 9.66
C HIS A 102 -12.43 -15.11 9.10
N GLU A 103 -12.75 -13.91 8.65
CA GLU A 103 -11.86 -12.96 8.00
C GLU A 103 -10.60 -12.67 8.82
N ARG A 104 -10.76 -12.36 10.12
CA ARG A 104 -9.63 -12.03 10.99
C ARG A 104 -8.65 -13.18 11.19
N THR A 105 -9.15 -14.42 11.23
CA THR A 105 -8.29 -15.60 11.35
C THR A 105 -7.43 -15.74 10.10
N HIS A 106 -8.06 -15.63 8.93
CA HIS A 106 -7.36 -15.65 7.65
C HIS A 106 -6.32 -14.51 7.55
N PHE A 107 -6.67 -13.29 7.98
CA PHE A 107 -5.77 -12.14 8.00
C PHE A 107 -4.55 -12.37 8.91
N VAL A 108 -4.77 -12.81 10.14
CA VAL A 108 -3.70 -13.08 11.12
C VAL A 108 -2.76 -14.17 10.64
N GLU A 109 -3.28 -15.24 10.06
CA GLU A 109 -2.49 -16.40 9.66
C GLU A 109 -1.68 -16.16 8.36
N ASN A 110 -2.23 -15.38 7.42
CA ASN A 110 -1.67 -15.31 6.07
C ASN A 110 -1.07 -13.94 5.70
N ILE A 111 -1.42 -12.87 6.42
CA ILE A 111 -1.01 -11.49 6.07
C ILE A 111 -0.04 -10.92 7.10
N ILE A 112 -0.39 -11.00 8.39
CA ILE A 112 0.42 -10.41 9.47
C ILE A 112 1.88 -10.90 9.46
N PRO A 113 2.21 -12.19 9.26
CA PRO A 113 3.60 -12.64 9.26
C PRO A 113 4.47 -11.93 8.23
N SER A 114 3.94 -11.71 7.03
CA SER A 114 4.64 -11.03 5.94
C SER A 114 4.79 -9.53 6.20
N LEU A 115 3.77 -8.86 6.76
CA LEU A 115 3.86 -7.45 7.15
C LEU A 115 4.81 -7.24 8.33
N LEU A 116 4.81 -8.16 9.30
CA LEU A 116 5.75 -8.15 10.42
C LEU A 116 7.18 -8.28 9.92
N ALA A 117 7.45 -9.24 9.03
CA ALA A 117 8.77 -9.40 8.41
C ALA A 117 9.18 -8.12 7.66
N LEU A 118 8.27 -7.49 6.91
CA LEU A 118 8.53 -6.22 6.25
C LEU A 118 8.92 -5.12 7.26
N GLY A 119 8.13 -4.90 8.31
CA GLY A 119 8.40 -3.87 9.31
C GLY A 119 9.73 -4.08 10.04
N LYS A 120 10.05 -5.33 10.41
CA LYS A 120 11.32 -5.65 11.07
C LYS A 120 12.54 -5.47 10.18
N THR A 121 12.38 -5.55 8.87
CA THR A 121 13.48 -5.40 7.91
C THR A 121 13.65 -3.98 7.42
N LEU A 122 12.58 -3.19 7.37
CA LEU A 122 12.66 -1.81 6.89
C LEU A 122 13.16 -0.83 7.95
N ASP A 123 13.03 -1.11 9.25
CA ASP A 123 13.42 -0.24 10.38
C ASP A 123 12.69 1.13 10.51
N PHE A 124 12.25 1.73 9.40
CA PHE A 124 11.58 3.03 9.38
C PHE A 124 10.04 2.97 9.30
N ILE A 125 9.46 1.76 9.33
CA ILE A 125 8.00 1.55 9.35
C ILE A 125 7.63 0.73 10.59
N GLU A 126 6.83 1.31 11.47
CA GLU A 126 6.18 0.61 12.57
C GLU A 126 4.80 0.13 12.14
N PHE A 127 4.53 -1.17 12.29
CA PHE A 127 3.21 -1.73 12.04
C PHE A 127 2.43 -1.92 13.34
N LYS A 128 1.16 -1.49 13.30
CA LYS A 128 0.11 -1.86 14.25
C LYS A 128 -0.93 -2.69 13.51
N TRP A 129 -1.57 -3.63 14.20
CA TRP A 129 -2.53 -4.55 13.60
C TRP A 129 -3.69 -4.83 14.54
N CYS A 130 -4.74 -5.44 14.01
CA CYS A 130 -5.99 -5.78 14.69
C CYS A 130 -6.76 -4.54 15.15
N GLU A 131 -7.40 -3.83 14.22
CA GLU A 131 -8.22 -2.64 14.49
C GLU A 131 -7.40 -1.49 15.10
N SER A 132 -6.36 -1.10 14.38
CA SER A 132 -5.52 0.04 14.75
C SER A 132 -6.25 1.35 14.49
N GLU A 133 -6.26 2.25 15.48
CA GLU A 133 -6.88 3.57 15.33
C GLU A 133 -6.17 4.40 14.25
N PHE A 134 -6.96 4.97 13.34
CA PHE A 134 -6.50 5.86 12.28
C PHE A 134 -6.70 7.32 12.69
N VAL A 135 -5.59 8.03 12.90
CA VAL A 135 -5.54 9.33 13.59
C VAL A 135 -5.68 10.49 12.60
N SER A 136 -5.20 10.36 11.36
CA SER A 136 -5.26 11.44 10.37
C SER A 136 -6.66 12.02 10.17
N SER A 137 -7.70 11.18 10.12
CA SER A 137 -9.07 11.68 9.97
C SER A 137 -9.53 12.51 11.18
N LYS A 138 -9.12 12.17 12.40
CA LYS A 138 -9.45 12.94 13.62
C LYS A 138 -8.80 14.31 13.61
N ILE A 139 -7.51 14.37 13.25
CA ILE A 139 -6.76 15.63 13.19
C ILE A 139 -7.41 16.60 12.19
N LEU A 140 -7.83 16.10 11.03
CA LEU A 140 -8.49 16.93 10.02
C LEU A 140 -9.88 17.43 10.45
N GLN A 141 -10.56 16.72 11.34
CA GLN A 141 -11.90 17.06 11.85
C GLN A 141 -11.86 17.86 13.16
N GLN A 142 -10.68 18.22 13.67
CA GLN A 142 -10.53 18.91 14.96
C GLN A 142 -11.43 20.16 15.09
N LYS A 143 -11.60 20.92 14.01
CA LYS A 143 -12.44 22.13 14.02
C LYS A 143 -13.94 21.81 14.14
N GLU A 144 -14.38 20.69 13.60
CA GLU A 144 -15.77 20.26 13.63
C GLU A 144 -16.17 19.74 15.02
N CYS A 145 -15.18 19.29 15.81
CA CYS A 145 -15.36 18.76 17.15
C CYS A 145 -14.93 19.75 18.26
N ASP A 146 -14.88 21.05 17.98
CA ASP A 146 -14.42 22.09 18.93
C ASP A 146 -13.09 21.74 19.61
N TYR A 147 -12.16 21.16 18.83
CA TYR A 147 -10.85 20.71 19.26
C TYR A 147 -10.85 19.58 20.31
N ASP A 148 -12.00 19.01 20.65
CA ASP A 148 -12.09 17.77 21.42
C ASP A 148 -11.95 16.55 20.51
N LEU A 149 -10.72 16.05 20.39
CA LEU A 149 -10.40 14.85 19.61
C LEU A 149 -11.09 13.58 20.14
N ARG A 150 -11.58 13.56 21.39
CA ARG A 150 -12.33 12.43 21.94
C ARG A 150 -13.77 12.40 21.41
N ALA A 151 -14.30 13.55 21.03
CA ALA A 151 -15.61 13.69 20.38
C ALA A 151 -15.54 13.36 18.88
N ALA A 152 -14.35 13.36 18.27
CA ALA A 152 -14.17 13.00 16.88
C ALA A 152 -14.41 11.50 16.64
N PRO A 153 -15.14 11.12 15.58
CA PRO A 153 -15.41 9.73 15.27
C PRO A 153 -14.11 8.96 15.05
N SER A 154 -14.01 7.79 15.68
CA SER A 154 -12.84 6.92 15.53
C SER A 154 -12.99 6.05 14.29
N LYS A 155 -11.89 5.91 13.54
CA LYS A 155 -11.77 4.93 12.48
C LYS A 155 -10.70 3.93 12.88
N TYR A 156 -10.96 2.67 12.57
CA TYR A 156 -10.05 1.58 12.86
C TYR A 156 -9.75 0.84 11.57
N ILE A 157 -8.50 0.44 11.37
CA ILE A 157 -8.02 -0.26 10.18
C ILE A 157 -7.34 -1.57 10.58
N ASP A 158 -7.45 -2.61 9.75
CA ASP A 158 -6.99 -3.95 10.12
C ASP A 158 -5.49 -4.00 10.42
N ALA A 159 -4.69 -3.30 9.61
CA ALA A 159 -3.32 -2.97 9.96
C ALA A 159 -2.88 -1.62 9.40
N LEU A 160 -1.95 -0.99 10.11
CA LEU A 160 -1.44 0.33 9.84
C LEU A 160 0.09 0.33 9.91
N GLY A 161 0.74 0.64 8.79
CA GLY A 161 2.16 0.96 8.74
C GLY A 161 2.37 2.46 8.87
N THR A 162 3.10 2.88 9.89
CA THR A 162 3.39 4.29 10.19
C THR A 162 4.88 4.55 10.01
N LEU A 163 5.25 5.64 9.35
CA LEU A 163 6.65 6.07 9.30
C LEU A 163 7.13 6.45 10.70
N THR A 164 8.31 5.97 11.10
CA THR A 164 8.96 6.34 12.36
C THR A 164 9.67 7.70 12.22
N THR A 165 8.94 8.73 11.80
CA THR A 165 9.40 10.11 11.66
C THR A 165 8.65 11.00 12.66
N HIS A 166 9.06 12.26 12.80
CA HIS A 166 8.43 13.19 13.75
C HIS A 166 6.91 13.36 13.56
N ASN A 167 6.38 13.23 12.34
CA ASN A 167 4.96 13.41 12.05
C ASN A 167 4.15 12.09 12.04
N ASN A 168 4.80 10.93 12.22
CA ASN A 168 4.16 9.62 12.23
C ASN A 168 3.16 9.45 11.07
N MET A 169 3.64 9.63 9.84
CA MET A 169 2.78 9.53 8.65
C MET A 169 2.21 8.12 8.54
N GLU A 170 0.88 8.03 8.39
CA GLU A 170 0.16 6.77 8.21
C GLU A 170 0.33 6.33 6.75
N LEU A 171 1.40 5.59 6.47
CA LEU A 171 1.92 5.34 5.12
C LEU A 171 1.30 4.11 4.44
N ILE A 172 1.03 3.04 5.19
CA ILE A 172 0.50 1.79 4.65
C ILE A 172 -0.82 1.48 5.36
N ILE A 173 -1.91 1.43 4.61
CA ILE A 173 -3.25 1.12 5.13
C ILE A 173 -3.64 -0.26 4.62
N VAL A 174 -3.99 -1.16 5.53
CA VAL A 174 -4.33 -2.54 5.19
C VAL A 174 -5.75 -2.84 5.64
N GLU A 175 -6.57 -3.36 4.73
CA GLU A 175 -7.91 -3.91 5.03
C GLU A 175 -8.05 -5.30 4.41
N ALA A 176 -8.75 -6.19 5.09
CA ALA A 176 -9.07 -7.53 4.62
C ALA A 176 -10.57 -7.77 4.72
N SER A 177 -11.24 -7.96 3.60
CA SER A 177 -12.72 -7.90 3.56
C SER A 177 -13.43 -9.25 3.51
N SER A 178 -12.67 -10.35 3.58
CA SER A 178 -13.22 -11.70 3.44
C SER A 178 -12.33 -12.78 4.04
N GLY A 179 -12.97 -13.84 4.54
CA GLY A 179 -12.31 -15.11 4.80
C GLY A 179 -11.95 -15.89 3.53
N GLN A 180 -11.36 -17.07 3.71
CA GLN A 180 -10.80 -17.87 2.61
C GLN A 180 -11.84 -18.39 1.60
N LEU A 181 -13.04 -18.74 2.07
CA LEU A 181 -14.01 -19.55 1.34
C LEU A 181 -14.92 -18.68 0.46
N LYS A 182 -15.52 -17.65 1.05
CA LYS A 182 -16.54 -16.83 0.39
C LYS A 182 -16.23 -15.34 0.54
N GLU A 183 -16.34 -14.64 -0.58
CA GLU A 183 -16.22 -13.19 -0.63
C GLU A 183 -17.47 -12.54 -0.03
N ASN A 184 -17.26 -11.50 0.77
CA ASN A 184 -18.29 -10.57 1.19
C ASN A 184 -18.16 -9.28 0.36
N THR A 185 -18.81 -9.23 -0.81
CA THR A 185 -18.66 -8.13 -1.76
C THR A 185 -19.06 -6.76 -1.19
N ALA A 186 -20.06 -6.71 -0.31
CA ALA A 186 -20.46 -5.46 0.34
C ALA A 186 -19.32 -4.93 1.23
N HIS A 187 -18.74 -5.81 2.06
CA HIS A 187 -17.60 -5.47 2.90
C HIS A 187 -16.37 -5.09 2.07
N SER A 188 -16.08 -5.83 0.98
CA SER A 188 -14.99 -5.49 0.05
C SER A 188 -15.11 -4.07 -0.53
N ILE A 189 -16.33 -3.63 -0.83
CA ILE A 189 -16.57 -2.28 -1.33
C ILE A 189 -16.34 -1.24 -0.24
N GLU A 190 -16.88 -1.47 0.96
CA GLU A 190 -16.73 -0.58 2.11
C GLU A 190 -15.25 -0.39 2.47
N ASP A 191 -14.48 -1.48 2.52
CA ASP A 191 -13.05 -1.44 2.84
C ASP A 191 -12.23 -0.77 1.74
N THR A 192 -12.62 -0.90 0.47
CA THR A 192 -11.94 -0.15 -0.60
C THR A 192 -12.14 1.35 -0.41
N LEU A 193 -13.38 1.77 -0.11
CA LEU A 193 -13.67 3.19 0.15
C LEU A 193 -12.92 3.67 1.39
N LYS A 194 -12.81 2.83 2.41
CA LYS A 194 -12.07 3.09 3.64
C LYS A 194 -10.57 3.28 3.37
N ILE A 195 -9.94 2.42 2.57
CA ILE A 195 -8.54 2.59 2.12
C ILE A 195 -8.36 3.93 1.39
N LEU A 196 -9.25 4.26 0.44
CA LEU A 196 -9.16 5.51 -0.32
C LEU A 196 -9.30 6.75 0.58
N GLU A 197 -10.30 6.74 1.45
CA GLU A 197 -10.59 7.87 2.35
C GLU A 197 -9.47 8.07 3.38
N CYS A 198 -8.98 6.97 3.98
CA CYS A 198 -7.86 7.01 4.91
C CYS A 198 -6.58 7.45 4.19
N GLY A 199 -6.31 6.95 2.99
CA GLY A 199 -5.12 7.35 2.22
C GLY A 199 -5.11 8.84 1.89
N ILE A 200 -6.24 9.37 1.44
CA ILE A 200 -6.40 10.81 1.21
C ILE A 200 -6.27 11.60 2.52
N SER A 201 -6.86 11.12 3.62
CA SER A 201 -6.75 11.77 4.93
C SER A 201 -5.31 11.84 5.41
N SER A 202 -4.53 10.77 5.24
CA SER A 202 -3.11 10.73 5.58
C SER A 202 -2.31 11.77 4.79
N LEU A 203 -2.49 11.82 3.47
CA LEU A 203 -1.84 12.83 2.63
C LEU A 203 -2.26 14.27 3.00
N ARG A 204 -3.52 14.50 3.34
CA ARG A 204 -4.02 15.81 3.78
C ARG A 204 -3.46 16.21 5.15
N LYS A 205 -3.27 15.26 6.07
CA LYS A 205 -2.59 15.51 7.36
C LYS A 205 -1.18 16.00 7.11
N GLU A 206 -0.41 15.31 6.27
CA GLU A 206 0.94 15.73 5.90
C GLU A 206 0.93 17.11 5.22
N ALA A 207 -0.03 17.37 4.33
CA ALA A 207 -0.15 18.66 3.68
C ALA A 207 -0.45 19.82 4.63
N ALA A 208 -1.27 19.57 5.66
CA ALA A 208 -1.55 20.56 6.69
C ALA A 208 -0.33 20.80 7.60
N HIS A 209 0.53 19.79 7.77
CA HIS A 209 1.74 19.91 8.58
C HIS A 209 2.84 20.69 7.87
N TYR A 210 3.03 20.48 6.56
CA TYR A 210 4.06 21.17 5.75
C TYR A 210 3.45 22.26 4.87
N ASN A 211 2.84 23.28 5.49
CA ASN A 211 2.16 24.38 4.78
C ASN A 211 3.05 25.17 3.79
N ASP A 212 4.36 25.17 3.97
CA ASP A 212 5.32 25.85 3.08
C ASP A 212 5.84 24.98 1.92
N ALA A 213 5.47 23.69 1.87
CA ALA A 213 5.92 22.81 0.80
C ALA A 213 5.19 23.08 -0.52
N SER A 214 5.93 23.03 -1.63
CA SER A 214 5.36 23.26 -2.96
C SER A 214 4.39 22.14 -3.35
N LEU A 215 3.40 22.46 -4.19
CA LEU A 215 2.53 21.46 -4.80
C LEU A 215 3.34 20.34 -5.50
N SER A 216 4.44 20.70 -6.17
CA SER A 216 5.32 19.74 -6.83
C SER A 216 6.02 18.77 -5.88
N THR A 217 6.22 19.18 -4.62
CA THR A 217 6.73 18.31 -3.56
C THR A 217 5.62 17.40 -3.06
N PHE A 218 4.42 17.93 -2.82
CA PHE A 218 3.27 17.13 -2.38
C PHE A 218 2.83 16.05 -3.36
N LYS A 219 2.90 16.31 -4.67
CA LYS A 219 2.61 15.29 -5.70
C LYS A 219 3.54 14.06 -5.62
N LYS A 220 4.69 14.18 -4.96
CA LYS A 220 5.62 13.06 -4.72
C LYS A 220 5.25 12.23 -3.50
N LEU A 221 4.44 12.75 -2.57
CA LEU A 221 3.99 11.99 -1.40
C LEU A 221 2.99 10.92 -1.83
N LYS A 222 3.22 9.71 -1.32
CA LYS A 222 2.44 8.50 -1.62
C LYS A 222 1.95 7.88 -0.32
N VAL A 223 0.75 7.34 -0.36
CA VAL A 223 0.22 6.41 0.65
C VAL A 223 -0.13 5.12 -0.06
N TYR A 224 0.14 3.98 0.57
CA TYR A 224 -0.07 2.67 -0.01
C TYR A 224 -1.29 1.99 0.63
N GLY A 225 -2.21 1.53 -0.21
CA GLY A 225 -3.34 0.71 0.19
C GLY A 225 -3.05 -0.76 -0.08
N VAL A 226 -3.20 -1.62 0.92
CA VAL A 226 -3.16 -3.07 0.75
C VAL A 226 -4.56 -3.61 1.02
N HIS A 227 -5.17 -4.17 -0.02
CA HIS A 227 -6.50 -4.75 0.10
C HIS A 227 -6.44 -6.26 -0.09
N VAL A 228 -6.97 -7.01 0.88
CA VAL A 228 -7.01 -8.47 0.84
C VAL A 228 -8.45 -8.92 0.65
N ILE A 229 -8.74 -9.45 -0.54
CA ILE A 229 -10.05 -10.04 -0.87
C ILE A 229 -9.86 -11.54 -1.07
N LYS A 230 -10.30 -12.34 -0.10
CA LYS A 230 -10.04 -13.77 -0.04
C LYS A 230 -8.54 -14.04 -0.11
N SER A 231 -8.10 -14.78 -1.14
CA SER A 231 -6.70 -15.09 -1.40
C SER A 231 -6.01 -14.08 -2.33
N GLN A 232 -6.66 -12.99 -2.73
CA GLN A 232 -6.04 -11.97 -3.56
C GLN A 232 -5.58 -10.80 -2.69
N VAL A 233 -4.29 -10.46 -2.78
CA VAL A 233 -3.70 -9.25 -2.22
C VAL A 233 -3.52 -8.26 -3.36
N THR A 234 -4.01 -7.04 -3.19
CA THR A 234 -3.86 -5.94 -4.14
C THR A 234 -3.15 -4.79 -3.45
N LEU A 235 -2.08 -4.29 -4.05
CA LEU A 235 -1.38 -3.08 -3.64
C LEU A 235 -1.80 -1.93 -4.55
N SER A 236 -2.26 -0.84 -3.96
CA SER A 236 -2.52 0.43 -4.63
C SER A 236 -1.65 1.54 -4.08
N GLU A 237 -1.38 2.52 -4.93
CA GLU A 237 -0.74 3.79 -4.57
C GLU A 237 -1.76 4.92 -4.67
N ILE A 238 -1.86 5.70 -3.60
CA ILE A 238 -2.71 6.88 -3.49
C ILE A 238 -1.81 8.11 -3.45
N SER A 239 -2.12 9.11 -4.27
CA SER A 239 -1.33 10.35 -4.35
C SER A 239 -2.13 11.54 -4.87
N LEU A 240 -1.56 12.73 -4.73
CA LEU A 240 -2.14 13.97 -5.26
C LEU A 240 -1.84 14.08 -6.76
N TYR A 241 -2.89 14.25 -7.58
CA TYR A 241 -2.76 14.47 -9.03
C TYR A 241 -2.54 15.95 -9.35
N ASP A 242 -3.40 16.80 -8.78
CA ASP A 242 -3.37 18.26 -8.86
C ASP A 242 -3.93 18.85 -7.56
N GLU A 243 -4.16 20.16 -7.49
CA GLU A 243 -4.59 20.86 -6.28
C GLU A 243 -5.90 20.32 -5.66
N THR A 244 -6.73 19.66 -6.46
CA THR A 244 -8.08 19.23 -6.04
C THR A 244 -8.36 17.75 -6.27
N HIS A 245 -7.54 17.08 -7.08
CA HIS A 245 -7.75 15.70 -7.48
C HIS A 245 -6.70 14.76 -6.92
N TRP A 246 -7.16 13.55 -6.59
CA TRP A 246 -6.34 12.44 -6.10
C TRP A 246 -6.31 11.33 -7.14
N THR A 247 -5.21 10.59 -7.20
CA THR A 247 -5.08 9.38 -8.01
C THR A 247 -4.92 8.19 -7.09
N CYS A 248 -5.63 7.11 -7.41
CA CYS A 248 -5.36 5.77 -6.88
C CYS A 248 -5.07 4.85 -8.06
N ILE A 249 -3.88 4.22 -8.07
CA ILE A 249 -3.50 3.24 -9.10
C ILE A 249 -3.24 1.88 -8.46
N GLU A 250 -3.71 0.81 -9.08
CA GLU A 250 -3.27 -0.54 -8.73
C GLU A 250 -1.82 -0.72 -9.23
N LEU A 251 -0.90 -0.99 -8.31
CA LEU A 251 0.50 -1.21 -8.64
C LEU A 251 0.79 -2.67 -8.94
N ARG A 252 0.30 -3.55 -8.06
CA ARG A 252 0.59 -4.98 -8.07
C ARG A 252 -0.53 -5.75 -7.44
N ASN A 253 -0.62 -7.02 -7.81
CA ASN A 253 -1.47 -7.97 -7.13
C ASN A 253 -0.81 -9.34 -7.07
N ALA A 254 -1.17 -10.11 -6.04
CA ALA A 254 -0.63 -11.43 -5.79
C ALA A 254 -1.71 -12.34 -5.20
N LYS A 255 -1.57 -13.64 -5.46
CA LYS A 255 -2.40 -14.66 -4.80
C LYS A 255 -1.66 -15.21 -3.59
N LEU A 256 -2.32 -15.24 -2.44
CA LEU A 256 -1.88 -15.99 -1.29
C LEU A 256 -1.78 -17.49 -1.64
N PRO A 257 -0.75 -18.18 -1.14
CA PRO A 257 -0.67 -19.62 -1.29
C PRO A 257 -1.77 -20.30 -0.46
N ALA A 258 -2.44 -21.31 -1.04
CA ALA A 258 -3.49 -22.06 -0.37
C ALA A 258 -3.00 -23.41 0.20
N ALA A 259 -1.83 -23.85 -0.25
CA ALA A 259 -1.20 -25.11 0.17
C ALA A 259 0.33 -24.96 0.13
N TRP A 260 1.04 -25.85 0.82
CA TRP A 260 2.51 -25.82 0.87
C TRP A 260 3.18 -25.91 -0.51
N ASN A 261 2.55 -26.63 -1.45
CA ASN A 261 3.04 -26.73 -2.83
C ASN A 261 2.99 -25.38 -3.56
N ASP A 262 2.13 -24.45 -3.13
CA ASP A 262 2.02 -23.10 -3.68
C ASP A 262 2.93 -22.09 -2.98
N ARG A 263 3.82 -22.50 -2.05
CA ARG A 263 4.66 -21.59 -1.24
C ARG A 263 5.46 -20.56 -2.04
N PHE A 264 5.81 -20.85 -3.30
CA PHE A 264 6.48 -19.90 -4.19
C PHE A 264 5.65 -18.63 -4.46
N ARG A 265 4.32 -18.69 -4.26
CA ARG A 265 3.45 -17.51 -4.35
C ARG A 265 3.67 -16.55 -3.19
N MET A 266 4.17 -17.01 -2.05
CA MET A 266 4.52 -16.14 -0.92
C MET A 266 5.57 -15.10 -1.33
N PHE A 267 6.52 -15.48 -2.19
CA PHE A 267 7.51 -14.55 -2.74
C PHE A 267 6.85 -13.40 -3.52
N ARG A 268 5.77 -13.68 -4.24
CA ARG A 268 5.02 -12.63 -4.96
C ARG A 268 4.29 -11.69 -4.01
N VAL A 269 3.78 -12.23 -2.90
CA VAL A 269 3.11 -11.46 -1.84
C VAL A 269 4.13 -10.55 -1.15
N GLU A 270 5.30 -11.07 -0.77
CA GLU A 270 6.39 -10.27 -0.20
C GLU A 270 6.87 -9.19 -1.19
N LEU A 271 7.10 -9.54 -2.46
CA LEU A 271 7.45 -8.59 -3.51
C LEU A 271 6.39 -7.50 -3.73
N THR A 272 5.13 -7.82 -3.42
CA THR A 272 4.04 -6.84 -3.46
C THR A 272 4.24 -5.83 -2.34
N TYR A 273 4.46 -6.28 -1.10
CA TYR A 273 4.67 -5.39 0.04
C TYR A 273 5.98 -4.59 -0.02
N PHE A 274 7.07 -5.19 -0.50
CA PHE A 274 8.35 -4.52 -0.68
C PHE A 274 8.28 -3.34 -1.67
N TYR A 275 7.34 -3.37 -2.62
CA TYR A 275 7.17 -2.27 -3.55
C TYR A 275 6.78 -0.96 -2.85
N CYS A 276 6.03 -1.03 -1.73
CA CYS A 276 5.74 0.13 -0.89
C CYS A 276 7.03 0.82 -0.43
N SER A 277 8.04 0.04 -0.04
CA SER A 277 9.30 0.56 0.47
C SER A 277 10.17 1.21 -0.60
N LEU A 278 10.22 0.62 -1.80
CA LEU A 278 11.03 1.14 -2.90
C LEU A 278 10.48 2.46 -3.45
N GLY A 279 9.14 2.59 -3.48
CA GLY A 279 8.48 3.84 -3.84
C GLY A 279 8.75 4.96 -2.83
N SER A 280 8.73 4.65 -1.54
CA SER A 280 9.10 5.60 -0.47
C SER A 280 10.58 6.01 -0.48
N LEU A 281 11.47 5.15 -1.01
CA LEU A 281 12.92 5.38 -0.98
C LEU A 281 13.48 6.10 -2.21
N SER A 282 12.69 6.39 -3.25
CA SER A 282 13.22 6.96 -4.51
C SER A 282 13.63 8.45 -4.39
N PRO A 283 14.92 8.81 -4.37
CA PRO A 283 15.39 10.17 -4.48
C PRO A 283 15.74 10.43 -5.95
N LYS A 284 14.78 10.86 -6.76
CA LYS A 284 15.10 11.35 -8.12
C LYS A 284 15.55 12.81 -8.04
N SER A 285 16.74 13.05 -7.49
CA SER A 285 17.50 14.27 -7.76
C SER A 285 18.82 13.87 -8.43
N LYS A 286 19.16 14.54 -9.54
CA LYS A 286 20.32 14.23 -10.38
C LYS A 286 21.65 14.75 -9.79
N HIS A 287 21.75 14.89 -8.47
CA HIS A 287 22.95 15.42 -7.82
C HIS A 287 23.67 14.31 -7.01
N PRO A 288 24.97 14.07 -7.21
CA PRO A 288 25.70 12.96 -6.61
C PRO A 288 25.89 13.01 -5.07
N GLU A 289 25.29 13.95 -4.34
CA GLU A 289 25.50 14.12 -2.89
C GLU A 289 24.45 13.38 -2.01
N ALA A 290 23.54 12.61 -2.61
CA ALA A 290 22.42 12.02 -1.86
C ALA A 290 22.75 10.80 -0.98
N ALA A 291 24.01 10.35 -0.93
CA ALA A 291 24.41 9.26 -0.02
C ALA A 291 24.47 9.70 1.47
N ASN A 292 24.51 11.00 1.74
CA ASN A 292 24.40 11.58 3.10
C ASN A 292 22.95 11.95 3.49
N GLN A 293 21.95 11.63 2.68
CA GLN A 293 20.56 12.07 2.92
C GLN A 293 19.76 11.25 3.93
N ARG A 294 20.30 10.15 4.49
CA ARG A 294 19.73 9.56 5.71
C ARG A 294 19.84 10.52 6.91
N GLU A 295 20.91 11.31 6.99
CA GLU A 295 21.09 12.32 8.04
C GLU A 295 20.45 13.66 7.68
N HIS A 296 20.31 13.99 6.39
CA HIS A 296 19.77 15.30 5.99
C HIS A 296 18.25 15.42 6.18
N TRP A 297 17.49 14.31 6.13
CA TRP A 297 16.07 14.31 6.53
C TRP A 297 15.87 14.36 8.05
N CYS A 298 16.89 14.01 8.85
CA CYS A 298 16.84 14.12 10.31
C CYS A 298 17.38 15.46 10.84
N ASN A 299 18.08 16.26 10.02
CA ASN A 299 18.74 17.50 10.45
C ASN A 299 18.19 18.78 9.78
N LEU A 300 17.07 18.68 9.04
CA LEU A 300 16.34 19.84 8.50
C LEU A 300 14.90 19.96 9.01
N PHE A 301 14.56 19.23 10.07
CA PHE A 301 13.31 19.33 10.82
C PHE A 301 13.58 19.29 12.32
#